data_AF-A0A090WFH2-F1
#
_entry.id   AF-A0A090WFH2-F1
#
_cell.length_a   1.000
_cell.length_b   1.000
_cell.length_c   1.000
_cell.angle_alpha   90.00
_cell.angle_beta   90.00
_cell.angle_gamma   90.00
#
_symmetry.space_group_name_H-M   'P 1'
#
loop_
_entity.id
_entity.type
_entity.pdbx_description
1 polymer ?
#
loop_
_entity_poly.entity_id
_entity_poly.type
_entity_poly.pdbx_seq_one_letter_code
_entity_poly.pdbx_strand_id
1 'polypeptide(L)' 'MEKNQELADALRVKGLPTLIIYKDGEMKWRQSGEQDASTIINIVQEYL' A
#
# COMPACT_ATOMS: atom_id res chain seq x y z
N MET A 1 -0.33 -11.04 -6.35
CA MET A 1 -1.53 -11.78 -5.93
C MET A 1 -1.22 -13.26 -5.87
N GLU A 2 -0.74 -13.86 -6.96
CA GLU A 2 -0.45 -15.31 -7.05
C GLU A 2 0.50 -15.88 -5.99
N LYS A 3 1.54 -15.15 -5.57
CA LYS A 3 2.50 -15.64 -4.57
C LYS A 3 1.97 -15.64 -3.13
N ASN A 4 1.02 -14.76 -2.81
CA ASN A 4 0.51 -14.56 -1.45
C ASN A 4 -0.98 -14.24 -1.52
N GLN A 5 -1.77 -15.21 -1.99
CA GLN A 5 -3.20 -15.01 -2.26
C GLN A 5 -3.98 -14.68 -0.99
N GLU A 6 -3.71 -15.40 0.11
CA GLU A 6 -4.38 -15.15 1.40
C GLU A 6 -4.20 -13.72 1.89
N LEU A 7 -2.97 -13.18 1.80
CA LEU A 7 -2.69 -11.79 2.16
C LEU A 7 -3.39 -10.82 1.20
N ALA A 8 -3.37 -11.10 -0.10
CA ALA A 8 -4.04 -10.27 -1.09
C ALA A 8 -5.56 -10.21 -0.86
N ASP A 9 -6.18 -11.33 -0.50
CA ASP A 9 -7.60 -11.44 -0.19
C ASP A 9 -7.95 -10.77 1.14
N ALA A 10 -7.17 -11.02 2.19
CA ALA A 10 -7.32 -10.37 3.50
C ALA A 10 -7.23 -8.84 3.38
N LEU A 11 -6.31 -8.35 2.55
CA LEU A 11 -6.15 -6.93 2.25
C LEU A 11 -7.07 -6.43 1.13
N ARG A 12 -7.93 -7.29 0.56
CA ARG A 12 -8.86 -6.96 -0.53
C ARG A 12 -8.18 -6.21 -1.68
N VAL A 13 -7.01 -6.68 -2.12
CA VAL A 13 -6.27 -6.11 -3.25
C VAL A 13 -7.03 -6.46 -4.54
N LYS A 14 -7.62 -5.45 -5.19
CA LYS A 14 -8.44 -5.63 -6.41
C LYS A 14 -7.68 -5.36 -7.70
N GLY A 15 -6.49 -4.76 -7.62
CA GLY A 15 -5.71 -4.36 -8.78
C GLY A 15 -4.27 -4.02 -8.40
N LEU A 16 -3.40 -4.01 -9.40
CA LEU A 16 -1.99 -3.69 -9.24
C LEU A 16 -1.65 -2.39 -10.00
N PRO A 17 -0.69 -1.59 -9.50
CA PRO A 17 -0.12 -1.68 -8.15
C PRO A 17 -1.13 -1.21 -7.07
N THR A 18 -1.00 -1.76 -5.85
CA THR A 18 -1.67 -1.24 -4.64
C THR A 18 -0.60 -1.00 -3.59
N LEU A 19 -0.57 0.22 -3.05
CA LEU A 19 0.40 0.67 -2.05
C LEU A 19 -0.33 0.86 -0.72
N ILE A 20 0.28 0.45 0.39
CA ILE A 20 -0.29 0.53 1.74
C ILE A 20 0.83 0.91 2.72
N ILE A 21 0.58 1.87 3.61
CA ILE A 21 1.49 2.24 4.70
C ILE A 21 0.92 1.75 6.02
N TYR A 22 1.76 1.06 6.79
CA TYR A 22 1.47 0.65 8.16
C TYR A 22 2.40 1.37 9.14
N LYS A 23 1.85 1.86 10.25
CA LYS A 23 2.60 2.41 11.38
C LYS A 23 1.98 1.91 12.68
N ASP A 24 2.80 1.38 13.58
CA ASP A 24 2.37 0.82 14.87
C ASP A 24 1.29 -0.27 14.74
N GLY A 25 1.37 -1.09 13.69
CA GLY A 25 0.38 -2.14 13.40
C GLY A 25 -0.92 -1.65 12.79
N GLU A 26 -1.08 -0.33 12.60
CA GLU A 26 -2.28 0.27 12.01
C GLU A 26 -2.06 0.67 10.55
N MET A 27 -3.05 0.41 9.70
CA MET A 27 -3.07 0.91 8.32
C MET A 27 -3.31 2.42 8.35
N LYS A 28 -2.32 3.21 7.92
CA LYS A 28 -2.39 4.67 7.91
C LYS A 28 -2.80 5.25 6.56
N TRP A 29 -2.45 4.54 5.48
CA TRP A 29 -2.69 5.01 4.13
C TRP A 29 -2.79 3.86 3.14
N ARG A 30 -3.56 4.07 2.07
CA ARG A 30 -3.74 3.11 0.98
C ARG A 30 -4.06 3.84 -0.33
N GLN A 31 -3.42 3.41 -1.41
CA GLN A 31 -3.70 3.86 -2.77
C GLN A 31 -3.67 2.69 -3.75
N SER A 32 -4.56 2.71 -4.74
CA SER A 32 -4.50 1.80 -5.90
C SER A 32 -4.14 2.60 -7.16
N GLY A 33 -3.42 1.98 -8.07
CA GLY A 33 -2.91 2.61 -9.29
C GLY A 33 -1.45 3.07 -9.15
N GLU A 34 -0.84 3.35 -10.29
CA GLU A 34 0.55 3.81 -10.36
C GLU A 34 0.72 5.16 -9.65
N GLN A 35 1.87 5.32 -9.01
CA GLN A 35 2.33 6.59 -8.46
C GLN A 35 3.79 6.80 -8.78
N ASP A 36 4.18 8.06 -8.99
CA ASP A 36 5.56 8.42 -9.18
C ASP A 36 6.36 8.30 -7.87
N ALA A 37 7.66 8.05 -7.98
CA ALA A 37 8.51 7.79 -6.83
C ALA A 37 8.59 8.98 -5.87
N SER A 38 8.56 10.22 -6.39
CA SER A 38 8.66 11.43 -5.57
C SER A 38 7.42 11.61 -4.69
N THR A 39 6.24 11.35 -5.24
CA THR A 39 4.98 11.35 -4.51
C THR A 39 4.99 10.31 -3.39
N ILE A 40 5.47 9.10 -3.67
CA ILE A 40 5.58 8.04 -2.65
C ILE A 40 6.52 8.48 -1.52
N ILE A 41 7.68 9.08 -1.83
CA ILE A 41 8.63 9.57 -0.83
C ILE A 41 7.97 10.61 0.09
N ASN A 42 7.26 11.59 -0.50
CA ASN A 42 6.58 12.64 0.27
C ASN A 42 5.52 12.04 1.19
N ILE A 43 4.70 11.10 0.70
CA ILE A 43 3.68 10.44 1.51
C ILE A 43 4.31 9.68 2.67
N VAL A 44 5.40 8.93 2.43
CA VAL A 44 6.09 8.21 3.51
C VAL A 44 6.63 9.17 4.57
N GLN A 45 7.15 10.34 4.17
CA GLN A 45 7.62 11.37 5.12
C GLN A 45 6.51 11.94 6.01
N GLU A 46 5.26 12.02 5.52
CA GLU A 46 4.11 12.45 6.35
C GLU A 46 3.78 11.47 7.49
N TYR A 47 4.18 10.20 7.36
CA TYR A 47 3.93 9.15 8.33
C TYR A 47 5.16 8.75 9.16
N LEU A 48 6.32 9.39 9.00
CA LEU A 48 7.45 9.24 9.93
C LEU A 48 7.12 9.86 11.29
#